data_AF-A0A964KB02-F1
#
_entry.id   AF-A0A964KB02-F1
#
_cell.length_a   1.000
_cell.length_b   1.000
_cell.length_c   1.000
_cell.angle_alpha   90.00
_cell.angle_beta   90.00
_cell.angle_gamma   90.00
#
_symmetry.space_group_name_H-M   'P 1'
#
loop_
_entity.id
_entity.type
_entity.pdbx_description
1 polymer ?
#
loop_
_entity_poly.entity_id
_entity_poly.type
_entity_poly.pdbx_seq_one_letter_code
_entity_poly.pdbx_strand_id
1 'polypeptide(L)' 'GDRTKGLTRNADGSLDILIQKERPGGTATANWLPVPAKAFALVARAYLPREPMLDGSFRYPGIAPVN' A
#
# COMPACT_ATOMS: atom_id res chain seq x y z
N GLY A 1 -3.95 -2.10 6.67
CA GLY A 1 -4.30 -3.53 6.79
C GLY A 1 -5.79 -3.64 6.99
N ASP A 2 -6.37 -4.83 6.93
CA ASP A 2 -7.79 -5.07 7.26
C ASP A 2 -8.22 -4.53 8.65
N ARG A 3 -7.27 -4.29 9.55
CA ARG A 3 -7.46 -3.63 10.87
C ARG A 3 -7.49 -2.10 10.83
N THR A 4 -7.14 -1.47 9.72
CA THR A 4 -7.21 -0.01 9.54
C THR A 4 -8.62 0.36 9.08
N LYS A 5 -9.38 1.05 9.93
CA LYS A 5 -10.75 1.49 9.57
C LYS A 5 -10.71 2.54 8.46
N GLY A 6 -11.69 2.48 7.56
CA GLY A 6 -11.91 3.51 6.54
C GLY A 6 -11.10 3.37 5.25
N LEU A 7 -10.28 2.31 5.10
CA LEU A 7 -9.61 2.02 3.83
C LEU A 7 -10.63 1.82 2.71
N THR A 8 -10.38 2.44 1.56
CA THR A 8 -11.19 2.27 0.36
C THR A 8 -10.57 1.19 -0.52
N ARG A 9 -11.35 0.21 -0.97
CA ARG A 9 -10.88 -0.87 -1.84
C ARG A 9 -11.40 -0.67 -3.24
N ASN A 10 -10.64 -1.18 -4.22
CA ASN A 10 -11.08 -1.26 -5.60
C ASN A 10 -12.19 -2.31 -5.75
N ALA A 11 -12.88 -2.28 -6.89
CA ALA A 11 -14.00 -3.20 -7.16
C ALA A 11 -13.56 -4.68 -7.17
N ASP A 12 -12.31 -4.96 -7.50
CA ASP A 12 -11.69 -6.29 -7.47
C ASP A 12 -11.17 -6.70 -6.07
N GLY A 13 -11.37 -5.85 -5.07
CA GLY A 13 -10.92 -6.06 -3.69
C GLY A 13 -9.46 -5.66 -3.42
N SER A 14 -8.71 -5.26 -4.45
CA SER A 14 -7.34 -4.75 -4.30
C SER A 14 -7.32 -3.42 -3.52
N LEU A 15 -6.11 -3.05 -3.09
CA LEU A 15 -5.87 -1.85 -2.30
C LEU A 15 -4.71 -1.06 -2.90
N ASP A 16 -5.01 0.11 -3.44
CA ASP A 16 -4.00 1.07 -3.85
C ASP A 16 -3.60 1.95 -2.66
N ILE A 17 -2.30 2.11 -2.46
CA ILE A 17 -1.73 3.00 -1.44
C ILE A 17 -1.03 4.15 -2.14
N LEU A 18 -1.49 5.37 -1.91
CA LEU A 18 -0.85 6.59 -2.39
C LEU A 18 0.35 6.91 -1.49
N ILE A 19 1.53 7.04 -2.08
CA ILE A 19 2.78 7.26 -1.36
C ILE A 19 3.34 8.62 -1.78
N GLN A 20 3.18 9.64 -0.94
CA GLN A 20 3.67 10.99 -1.21
C GLN A 20 3.82 11.80 0.08
N LYS A 21 4.53 12.92 0.03
CA LYS A 21 4.78 13.76 1.20
C LYS A 21 3.55 14.57 1.61
N GLU A 22 2.90 15.20 0.65
CA GLU A 22 1.76 16.09 0.89
C GLU A 22 0.48 15.28 1.09
N ARG A 23 -0.35 15.68 2.05
CA ARG A 23 -1.64 15.03 2.27
C ARG A 23 -2.53 15.25 1.04
N PRO A 24 -3.06 14.18 0.40
CA PRO A 24 -3.98 14.34 -0.71
C PRO A 24 -5.33 14.88 -0.23
N GLY A 25 -6.13 15.40 -1.16
CA GLY A 25 -7.51 15.77 -0.90
C GLY A 25 -8.47 14.58 -0.98
N GLY A 26 -9.67 14.75 -0.42
CA GLY A 26 -10.80 13.85 -0.65
C GLY A 26 -10.59 12.40 -0.16
N THR A 27 -11.18 11.46 -0.89
CA THR A 27 -11.21 10.03 -0.54
C THR A 27 -9.84 9.36 -0.62
N ALA A 28 -8.90 9.90 -1.40
CA ALA A 28 -7.52 9.40 -1.49
C ALA A 28 -6.78 9.46 -0.14
N THR A 29 -7.19 10.33 0.78
CA THR A 29 -6.63 10.42 2.13
C THR A 29 -6.75 9.10 2.90
N ALA A 30 -7.80 8.31 2.64
CA ALA A 30 -8.03 7.05 3.33
C ALA A 30 -6.90 6.04 3.11
N ASN A 31 -6.27 6.07 1.93
CA ASN A 31 -5.24 5.11 1.53
C ASN A 31 -3.89 5.78 1.29
N TRP A 32 -3.54 6.79 2.09
CA TRP A 32 -2.30 7.54 1.91
C TRP A 32 -1.25 7.20 2.97
N LEU A 33 0.00 7.06 2.53
CA LEU A 33 1.18 6.92 3.37
C LEU A 33 2.09 8.15 3.20
N PRO A 34 2.31 8.98 4.25
CA PRO A 34 3.27 10.06 4.19
C PRO A 34 4.70 9.54 4.06
N VAL A 35 5.48 10.13 3.15
CA VAL A 35 6.92 9.88 3.02
C VAL A 35 7.71 11.20 3.04
N PRO A 36 8.97 11.19 3.48
CA PRO A 36 9.78 12.40 3.46
C PRO A 36 10.34 12.67 2.05
N ALA A 37 10.73 13.92 1.77
CA ALA A 37 11.44 14.30 0.54
C ALA A 37 12.93 13.90 0.59
N LYS A 38 13.21 12.65 0.93
CA LYS A 38 14.54 12.02 1.00
C LYS A 38 14.40 10.53 0.73
N ALA A 39 15.51 9.82 0.58
CA ALA A 39 15.49 8.37 0.42
C ALA A 39 14.70 7.69 1.56
N PHE A 40 13.84 6.75 1.17
CA PHE A 40 13.03 5.95 2.09
C PHE A 40 12.98 4.51 1.59
N ALA A 41 12.61 3.60 2.49
CA ALA A 41 12.33 2.21 2.17
C ALA A 41 10.86 1.91 2.46
N LEU A 42 10.26 1.06 1.63
CA LEU A 42 8.95 0.48 1.90
C LEU A 42 9.14 -0.97 2.36
N VAL A 43 8.46 -1.31 3.44
CA VAL A 43 8.51 -2.65 4.03
C VAL A 43 7.10 -3.16 4.18
N ALA A 44 6.78 -4.22 3.43
CA ALA A 44 5.53 -4.95 3.62
C ALA A 44 5.70 -5.99 4.73
N ARG A 45 4.71 -6.10 5.61
CA ARG A 45 4.65 -7.12 6.66
C ARG A 45 3.44 -8.02 6.41
N ALA A 46 3.66 -9.32 6.41
CA ALA A 46 2.61 -10.32 6.35
C ALA A 46 2.52 -11.03 7.71
N TYR A 47 1.31 -11.10 8.25
CA TYR A 47 1.02 -11.82 9.49
C TYR A 47 0.29 -13.10 9.12
N LEU A 48 0.90 -14.25 9.43
CA LEU A 48 0.44 -15.57 8.98
C LEU A 48 0.28 -15.63 7.44
N PRO A 49 1.37 -15.39 6.68
CA PRO A 49 1.34 -15.47 5.23
C PRO A 49 0.94 -16.87 4.74
N ARG A 50 0.31 -16.91 3.57
CA ARG A 50 0.12 -18.16 2.82
C ARG A 50 1.42 -18.61 2.18
N GLU A 51 1.47 -19.89 1.80
CA GLU A 51 2.64 -20.55 1.20
C GLU A 51 3.31 -19.76 0.05
N PRO A 52 2.59 -19.11 -0.89
CA PRO A 52 3.24 -18.35 -1.95
C PRO A 52 4.16 -17.21 -1.47
N MET A 53 3.89 -16.65 -0.29
CA MET A 53 4.76 -15.61 0.28
C MET A 53 5.94 -16.21 1.06
N LEU A 54 5.83 -17.47 1.51
CA LEU A 54 6.88 -18.20 2.24
C LEU A 54 7.90 -18.83 1.29
N ASP A 55 7.43 -19.41 0.18
CA ASP A 55 8.27 -20.01 -0.86
C ASP A 55 8.86 -18.99 -1.84
N GLY A 56 8.42 -17.73 -1.73
CA GLY A 56 8.90 -16.64 -2.58
C GLY A 56 8.37 -16.70 -4.01
N SER A 57 7.23 -17.34 -4.28
CA SER A 57 6.54 -17.30 -5.58
C SER A 57 5.65 -16.06 -5.74
N PHE A 58 5.15 -15.49 -4.64
CA PHE A 58 4.39 -14.25 -4.64
C PHE A 58 5.26 -13.06 -5.06
N ARG A 59 4.72 -12.20 -5.91
CA ARG A 59 5.36 -10.93 -6.33
C ARG A 59 4.47 -9.79 -5.89
N TYR A 60 5.03 -8.87 -5.11
CA TYR A 60 4.34 -7.61 -4.83
C TYR A 60 4.12 -6.86 -6.15
N PRO A 61 2.97 -6.18 -6.31
CA PRO A 61 2.80 -5.24 -7.42
C PRO A 61 3.89 -4.17 -7.34
N GLY A 62 4.37 -3.75 -8.52
CA GLY A 62 5.38 -2.71 -8.61
C GLY A 62 4.86 -1.36 -8.12
N ILE A 63 5.78 -0.50 -7.69
CA ILE A 63 5.48 0.90 -7.39
C ILE A 63 5.50 1.67 -8.72
N ALA A 64 4.42 2.39 -9.00
CA ALA A 64 4.30 3.22 -10.19
C ALA A 64 4.22 4.70 -9.79
N PRO A 65 4.82 5.62 -10.58
CA PRO A 65 4.52 7.04 -10.47
C PRO A 65 3.03 7.30 -10.67
N VAL A 66 2.48 8.22 -9.90
CA VAL A 66 1.12 8.73 -10.11
C VAL A 66 1.23 9.89 -11.11
N ASN A 67 0.46 9.84 -12.20
CA ASN A 67 0.38 10.90 -13.21
C ASN A 67 -0.47 12.07 -12.74
#